data_AF-A0A8G1J6J9-F1
#
_entry.id   AF-A0A8G1J6J9-F1
#
_cell.length_a   1.000
_cell.length_b   1.000
_cell.length_c   1.000
_cell.angle_alpha   90.00
_cell.angle_beta   90.00
_cell.angle_gamma   90.00
#
_symmetry.space_group_name_H-M   'P 1'
#
loop_
_entity.id
_entity.type
_entity.pdbx_description
1 polymer ?
#
loop_
_entity_poly.entity_id
_entity_poly.type
_entity_poly.pdbx_seq_one_letter_code
_entity_poly.pdbx_strand_id
1 'polypeptide(L)'
;MEMEATHGVGEGFIALPEAERHSGRWGTVCLTDAEGIPLPLHGITSGRAVALTATPLPDTDSITLPIKRELLGTGALFTEPVGLKGRSATGVGVRPANGRLTDWLFPATVARLLERRVLLEAHLAWPACTCGLLATPGDPTQRGSRE
;
A
#
# COMPACT_ATOMS: atom_id res chain seq x y z
N MET A 1 25.03 -9.38 -3.23
CA MET A 1 23.74 -9.72 -3.86
C MET A 1 22.67 -9.30 -2.88
N GLU A 2 22.34 -8.00 -2.87
CA GLU A 2 21.33 -7.45 -1.96
C GLU A 2 19.97 -7.79 -2.55
N MET A 3 19.22 -8.64 -1.85
CA MET A 3 17.83 -8.93 -2.17
C MET A 3 17.06 -7.60 -2.18
N GLU A 4 16.48 -7.27 -3.33
CA GLU A 4 15.50 -6.20 -3.46
C GLU A 4 14.47 -6.36 -2.34
N ALA A 5 14.44 -5.43 -1.39
CA ALA A 5 13.39 -5.40 -0.40
C ALA A 5 12.09 -5.06 -1.14
N THR A 6 11.33 -6.07 -1.53
CA THR A 6 10.00 -5.87 -2.08
C THR A 6 9.11 -5.36 -0.96
N HIS A 7 8.95 -4.03 -0.89
CA HIS A 7 8.11 -3.33 0.09
C HIS A 7 6.60 -3.52 -0.16
N GLY A 8 6.23 -4.34 -1.15
CA GLY A 8 4.85 -4.62 -1.51
C GLY A 8 4.14 -5.34 -0.38
N VAL A 9 3.07 -4.71 0.11
CA VAL A 9 2.15 -5.26 1.10
C VAL A 9 1.10 -6.12 0.42
N GLY A 10 0.67 -5.74 -0.78
CA GLY A 10 -0.29 -6.49 -1.58
C GLY A 10 -0.83 -5.64 -2.72
N GLU A 11 -1.66 -6.25 -3.56
CA GLU A 11 -2.28 -5.60 -4.70
C GLU A 11 -3.80 -5.83 -4.67
N GLY A 12 -4.58 -4.80 -5.00
CA GLY A 12 -6.04 -4.89 -5.03
C GLY A 12 -6.72 -3.53 -4.96
N PHE A 13 -7.99 -3.50 -4.58
CA PHE A 13 -8.74 -2.28 -4.31
C PHE A 13 -8.67 -1.94 -2.82
N ILE A 14 -8.46 -0.66 -2.50
CA ILE A 14 -8.48 -0.20 -1.12
C ILE A 14 -9.92 -0.25 -0.60
N ALA A 15 -10.11 -0.91 0.53
CA ALA A 15 -11.38 -0.91 1.24
C ALA A 15 -11.20 -0.39 2.67
N LEU A 16 -12.14 0.42 3.13
CA LEU A 16 -12.17 0.93 4.50
C LEU A 16 -13.00 -0.01 5.39
N PRO A 17 -12.42 -0.53 6.49
CA PRO A 17 -13.19 -1.24 7.50
C PRO A 17 -14.33 -0.38 8.05
N GLU A 18 -15.45 -1.01 8.41
CA GLU A 18 -16.61 -0.28 8.96
C GLU A 18 -16.23 0.47 10.23
N ALA A 19 -15.43 -0.15 11.11
CA ALA A 19 -14.99 0.46 12.37
C ALA A 19 -14.21 1.78 12.17
N GLU A 20 -13.46 1.93 11.07
CA GLU A 20 -12.70 3.15 10.78
C GLU A 20 -13.62 4.32 10.44
N ARG A 21 -14.69 4.05 9.68
CA ARG A 21 -15.71 5.07 9.36
C ARG A 21 -16.46 5.54 10.59
N HIS A 22 -16.76 4.64 11.53
CA HIS A 22 -17.50 4.97 12.75
C HIS A 22 -16.63 5.66 13.80
N SER A 23 -15.36 5.25 13.93
CA SER A 23 -14.44 5.79 14.95
C SER A 23 -13.76 7.09 14.53
N GLY A 24 -13.72 7.41 13.22
CA GLY A 24 -12.94 8.53 12.70
C GLY A 24 -11.43 8.38 12.92
N ARG A 25 -10.97 7.17 13.29
CA ARG A 25 -9.55 6.90 13.53
C ARG A 25 -8.75 6.93 12.23
N TRP A 26 -9.34 6.45 11.15
CA TRP A 26 -8.70 6.26 9.84
C TRP A 26 -7.34 5.56 9.98
N GLY A 27 -7.29 4.53 10.83
CA GLY A 27 -6.10 3.80 11.22
C GLY A 27 -5.63 2.78 10.20
N THR A 28 -6.57 2.12 9.51
CA THR A 28 -6.29 0.97 8.64
C THR A 28 -7.07 0.99 7.34
N VAL A 29 -6.52 0.27 6.36
CA VAL A 29 -7.17 -0.12 5.11
C VAL A 29 -7.05 -1.63 4.90
N CYS A 30 -7.95 -2.20 4.11
CA CYS A 30 -7.85 -3.55 3.57
C CYS A 30 -7.58 -3.51 2.07
N LEU A 31 -7.14 -4.64 1.52
CA LEU A 31 -7.18 -4.90 0.09
C LEU A 31 -8.31 -5.88 -0.23
N THR A 32 -9.00 -5.65 -1.34
CA THR A 32 -9.97 -6.58 -1.91
C THR A 32 -9.74 -6.83 -3.40
N ASP A 33 -10.30 -7.91 -3.92
CA ASP A 33 -10.51 -8.05 -5.36
C ASP A 33 -11.66 -7.14 -5.85
N ALA A 34 -11.99 -7.24 -7.14
CA ALA A 34 -13.04 -6.45 -7.78
C ALA A 34 -14.44 -6.79 -7.23
N GLU A 35 -14.62 -8.02 -6.75
CA GLU A 35 -15.84 -8.54 -6.14
C GLU A 35 -15.97 -8.12 -4.66
N GLY A 36 -14.93 -7.48 -4.10
CA GLY A 36 -14.89 -7.02 -2.71
C GLY A 36 -14.55 -8.12 -1.71
N ILE A 37 -13.96 -9.23 -2.16
CA ILE A 37 -13.44 -10.30 -1.31
C ILE A 37 -12.09 -9.85 -0.73
N PRO A 38 -11.86 -9.96 0.59
CA PRO A 38 -10.59 -9.60 1.20
C PRO A 38 -9.41 -10.39 0.63
N LEU A 39 -8.33 -9.68 0.32
CA LEU A 39 -7.08 -10.26 -0.15
C LEU A 39 -6.06 -10.38 1.00
N PRO A 40 -5.19 -11.40 0.95
CA PRO A 40 -4.11 -11.53 1.92
C PRO A 40 -3.09 -10.40 1.76
N LEU A 41 -2.46 -10.05 2.88
CA LEU A 41 -1.35 -9.10 2.92
C LEU A 41 -0.04 -9.82 3.22
N HIS A 42 1.07 -9.29 2.72
CA HIS A 42 2.39 -9.91 2.77
C HIS A 42 3.46 -8.88 3.19
N GLY A 43 4.64 -9.36 3.59
CA GLY A 43 5.79 -8.48 3.86
C GLY A 43 5.63 -7.51 5.04
N ILE A 44 4.62 -7.68 5.89
CA ILE A 44 4.34 -6.77 7.00
C ILE A 44 5.22 -7.13 8.21
N THR A 45 6.06 -6.18 8.63
CA THR A 45 6.77 -6.24 9.92
C THR A 45 6.22 -5.16 10.86
N SER A 46 5.32 -5.57 11.77
CA SER A 46 4.67 -4.66 12.71
C SER A 46 5.67 -3.95 13.63
N GLY A 47 5.31 -2.75 14.08
CA GLY A 47 6.10 -1.88 14.95
C GLY A 47 7.19 -1.08 14.23
N ARG A 48 7.50 -1.42 12.97
CA ARG A 48 8.51 -0.70 12.18
C ARG A 48 7.97 0.64 11.70
N ALA A 49 8.76 1.71 11.86
CA ALA A 49 8.41 3.02 11.31
C ALA A 49 8.50 2.97 9.77
N VAL A 50 7.40 3.31 9.10
CA VAL A 50 7.28 3.31 7.64
C VAL A 50 6.43 4.48 7.15
N ALA A 51 6.56 4.77 5.86
CA ALA A 51 5.55 5.44 5.06
C ALA A 51 4.70 4.38 4.36
N LEU A 52 3.40 4.33 4.67
CA LEU A 52 2.45 3.49 3.95
C LEU A 52 1.96 4.27 2.73
N THR A 53 2.11 3.69 1.55
CA THR A 53 1.76 4.33 0.28
C THR A 53 0.96 3.39 -0.59
N ALA A 54 0.27 3.95 -1.58
CA ALA A 54 -0.40 3.20 -2.61
C ALA A 54 -0.02 3.74 -3.99
N THR A 55 0.36 2.85 -4.88
CA THR A 55 0.66 3.15 -6.28
C THR A 55 -0.52 2.67 -7.13
N PRO A 56 -1.28 3.58 -7.75
CA PRO A 56 -2.35 3.19 -8.64
C PRO A 56 -1.80 2.43 -9.85
N LEU A 57 -2.39 1.28 -10.13
CA LEU A 57 -2.04 0.48 -11.29
C LEU A 57 -2.83 0.97 -12.52
N PRO A 58 -2.24 0.88 -13.72
CA PRO A 58 -2.96 1.23 -14.94
C PRO A 58 -4.12 0.25 -15.13
N ASP A 59 -5.32 0.78 -15.34
CA ASP A 59 -6.40 -0.02 -15.90
C ASP A 59 -6.03 -0.39 -17.34
N THR A 60 -6.41 -1.58 -17.78
CA THR A 60 -6.08 -2.15 -19.09
C THR A 60 -6.43 -1.24 -20.29
N ASP A 61 -7.28 -0.23 -20.08
CA ASP A 61 -7.79 0.70 -21.09
C ASP A 61 -7.34 2.17 -20.94
N SER A 62 -6.52 2.53 -19.94
CA SER A 62 -6.16 3.94 -19.69
C SER A 62 -4.74 4.31 -20.14
N ILE A 63 -4.69 5.05 -21.25
CA ILE A 63 -3.48 5.65 -21.84
C ILE A 63 -2.94 6.80 -20.95
N THR A 64 -1.68 6.66 -20.51
CA THR A 64 -0.75 7.72 -20.02
C THR A 64 -1.26 8.72 -18.98
N LEU A 65 -1.49 8.27 -17.74
CA LEU A 65 -1.28 9.13 -16.58
C LEU A 65 0.00 8.70 -15.86
N PRO A 66 0.81 9.63 -15.33
CA PRO A 66 1.97 9.25 -14.54
C PRO A 66 1.49 8.42 -13.35
N ILE A 67 2.00 7.18 -13.26
CA ILE A 67 1.82 6.31 -12.10
C ILE A 67 2.52 7.00 -10.94
N LYS A 68 1.75 7.75 -10.16
CA LYS A 68 2.23 8.49 -9.00
C LYS A 68 1.88 7.71 -7.74
N ARG A 69 2.91 7.29 -7.03
CA ARG A 69 2.77 6.74 -5.68
C ARG A 69 2.24 7.81 -4.73
N GLU A 70 1.20 7.46 -3.99
CA GLU A 70 0.49 8.35 -3.09
C GLU A 70 0.71 7.96 -1.63
N LEU A 71 1.00 8.93 -0.77
CA LEU A 71 1.21 8.70 0.65
C LEU A 71 -0.13 8.54 1.36
N LEU A 72 -0.35 7.37 1.98
CA LEU A 72 -1.51 7.11 2.83
C LEU A 72 -1.25 7.57 4.25
N GLY A 73 -0.05 7.35 4.80
CA GLY A 73 0.28 7.80 6.15
C GLY A 73 1.72 7.49 6.53
N THR A 74 2.15 7.98 7.70
CA THR A 74 3.47 7.68 8.26
C THR A 74 3.37 7.31 9.73
N GLY A 75 4.14 6.31 10.16
CA GLY A 75 4.11 5.85 11.55
C GLY A 75 4.57 4.42 11.72
N ALA A 76 4.30 3.85 12.90
CA ALA A 76 4.58 2.45 13.18
C ALA A 76 3.57 1.56 12.44
N LEU A 77 4.05 0.73 11.51
CA LEU A 77 3.24 -0.22 10.76
C LEU A 77 2.56 -1.19 11.73
N PHE A 78 1.29 -1.50 11.49
CA PHE A 78 0.59 -2.52 12.24
C PHE A 78 -0.47 -3.19 11.37
N THR A 79 -0.92 -4.36 11.83
CA THR A 79 -2.09 -5.05 11.31
C THR A 79 -3.05 -5.36 12.43
N GLU A 80 -4.32 -5.50 12.07
CA GLU A 80 -5.32 -5.98 13.00
C GLU A 80 -6.42 -6.75 12.25
N PRO A 81 -7.12 -7.67 12.94
CA PRO A 81 -8.33 -8.27 12.38
C PRO A 81 -9.42 -7.20 12.26
N VAL A 82 -10.04 -7.10 11.09
CA VAL A 82 -11.11 -6.15 10.84
C VAL A 82 -12.31 -6.81 10.15
N GLY A 83 -13.48 -6.20 10.31
CA GLY A 83 -14.70 -6.57 9.60
C GLY A 83 -14.84 -5.75 8.31
N LEU A 84 -15.12 -6.44 7.20
CA LEU A 84 -15.45 -5.82 5.92
C LEU A 84 -16.67 -6.51 5.31
N LYS A 85 -17.81 -5.81 5.22
CA LYS A 85 -19.06 -6.35 4.64
C LYS A 85 -19.45 -7.72 5.23
N GLY A 86 -19.33 -7.86 6.56
CA GLY A 86 -19.61 -9.11 7.28
C GLY A 86 -18.56 -10.22 7.14
N ARG A 87 -17.42 -9.95 6.49
CA ARG A 87 -16.29 -10.89 6.37
C ARG A 87 -15.13 -10.49 7.27
N SER A 88 -14.38 -11.47 7.74
CA SER A 88 -13.09 -11.22 8.40
C SER A 88 -12.04 -10.88 7.36
N ALA A 89 -11.26 -9.83 7.64
CA ALA A 89 -10.16 -9.35 6.82
C ALA A 89 -8.98 -8.96 7.72
N THR A 90 -7.82 -8.75 7.11
CA THR A 90 -6.67 -8.12 7.78
C THR A 90 -6.58 -6.67 7.33
N GLY A 91 -6.71 -5.75 8.29
CA GLY A 91 -6.44 -4.34 8.06
C GLY A 91 -4.94 -4.07 8.25
N VAL A 92 -4.38 -3.18 7.45
CA VAL A 92 -3.02 -2.66 7.58
C VAL A 92 -3.06 -1.15 7.71
N GLY A 93 -2.20 -0.63 8.56
CA GLY A 93 -2.20 0.78 8.92
C GLY A 93 -0.88 1.24 9.48
N VAL A 94 -0.79 2.54 9.74
CA VAL A 94 0.34 3.14 10.46
C VAL A 94 -0.18 3.91 11.66
N ARG A 95 0.45 3.71 12.81
CA ARG A 95 0.13 4.47 14.03
C ARG A 95 1.07 5.66 14.14
N PRO A 96 0.57 6.91 14.20
CA PRO A 96 1.43 8.09 14.27
C PRO A 96 2.18 8.13 15.61
N ALA A 97 3.45 8.53 15.57
CA ALA A 97 4.30 8.61 16.76
C ALA A 97 3.82 9.65 17.78
N ASN A 98 3.06 10.65 17.34
CA ASN A 98 2.55 11.74 18.18
C ASN A 98 1.34 11.35 19.06
N GLY A 99 0.86 10.11 18.97
CA GLY A 99 -0.24 9.62 19.81
C GLY A 99 -1.62 10.22 19.49
N ARG A 100 -1.78 10.94 18.38
CA ARG A 100 -3.11 11.38 17.93
C ARG A 100 -4.03 10.18 17.75
N LEU A 101 -5.32 10.36 18.05
CA LEU A 101 -6.33 9.29 18.00
C LEU A 101 -7.16 9.28 16.71
N THR A 102 -6.94 10.24 15.81
CA THR A 102 -7.67 10.37 14.53
C THR A 102 -6.72 10.69 13.37
N ASP A 103 -7.17 10.40 12.14
CA ASP A 103 -6.51 10.70 10.87
C ASP A 103 -5.09 10.14 10.74
N TRP A 104 -4.92 8.88 11.12
CA TRP A 104 -3.64 8.18 11.02
C TRP A 104 -3.22 7.98 9.56
N LEU A 105 -4.19 7.67 8.71
CA LEU A 105 -4.12 7.76 7.27
C LEU A 105 -4.77 9.06 6.79
N PHE A 106 -4.25 9.63 5.70
CA PHE A 106 -4.76 10.83 5.04
C PHE A 106 -6.08 10.51 4.30
N PRO A 107 -7.25 10.94 4.82
CA PRO A 107 -8.53 10.48 4.31
C PRO A 107 -8.79 10.89 2.86
N ALA A 108 -8.33 12.08 2.47
CA ALA A 108 -8.45 12.57 1.09
C ALA A 108 -7.65 11.72 0.10
N THR A 109 -6.47 11.23 0.49
CA THR A 109 -5.69 10.31 -0.35
C THR A 109 -6.40 8.97 -0.47
N VAL A 110 -6.87 8.41 0.66
CA VAL A 110 -7.62 7.14 0.65
C VAL A 110 -8.86 7.23 -0.24
N ALA A 111 -9.65 8.29 -0.10
CA ALA A 111 -10.87 8.50 -0.88
C ALA A 111 -10.61 8.51 -2.40
N ARG A 112 -9.52 9.14 -2.85
CA ARG A 112 -9.11 9.16 -4.28
C ARG A 112 -8.75 7.77 -4.83
N LEU A 113 -8.41 6.82 -3.96
CA LEU A 113 -7.90 5.51 -4.32
C LEU A 113 -8.90 4.37 -4.14
N LEU A 114 -10.07 4.61 -3.54
CA LEU A 114 -11.06 3.57 -3.24
C LEU A 114 -11.54 2.80 -4.49
N GLU A 115 -11.60 3.48 -5.63
CA GLU A 115 -12.11 2.92 -6.89
C GLU A 115 -10.99 2.50 -7.85
N ARG A 116 -9.74 2.51 -7.39
CA ARG A 116 -8.57 2.20 -8.21
C ARG A 116 -7.92 0.92 -7.71
N ARG A 117 -7.48 0.09 -8.65
CA ARG A 117 -6.56 -1.00 -8.32
C ARG A 117 -5.21 -0.37 -7.96
N VAL A 118 -4.62 -0.78 -6.85
CA VAL A 118 -3.36 -0.25 -6.35
C VAL A 118 -2.41 -1.37 -5.96
N LEU A 119 -1.12 -1.07 -6.05
CA LEU A 119 -0.07 -1.74 -5.29
C LEU A 119 0.08 -0.99 -3.96
N LEU A 120 -0.19 -1.65 -2.84
CA LEU A 120 0.03 -1.12 -1.50
C LEU A 120 1.46 -1.43 -1.06
N GLU A 121 2.16 -0.44 -0.51
CA GLU A 121 3.59 -0.53 -0.21
C GLU A 121 3.93 0.09 1.15
N ALA A 122 4.93 -0.45 1.85
CA ALA A 122 5.43 0.05 3.13
C ALA A 122 6.93 0.40 3.05
N HIS A 123 7.25 1.70 2.98
CA HIS A 123 8.61 2.18 2.73
C HIS A 123 9.30 2.66 4.02
N LEU A 124 10.59 2.31 4.17
CA LEU A 124 11.41 2.77 5.29
C LEU A 124 11.91 4.21 5.14
N ALA A 125 12.04 4.65 3.89
CA ALA A 125 12.47 6.00 3.55
C ALA A 125 11.48 6.58 2.53
N TRP A 126 10.93 7.76 2.79
CA TRP A 126 9.99 8.43 1.90
C TRP A 126 10.30 9.93 1.84
N PRO A 127 10.28 10.57 0.65
CA PRO A 127 10.02 10.01 -0.68
C PRO A 127 11.24 9.32 -1.33
N ALA A 128 12.38 9.26 -0.63
CA ALA A 128 13.66 8.82 -1.18
C ALA A 128 13.82 7.29 -1.38
N CYS A 129 12.76 6.48 -1.23
CA CYS A 129 12.86 5.05 -1.51
C CYS A 129 13.23 4.82 -2.99
N THR A 130 14.30 4.05 -3.24
CA THR A 130 14.71 3.65 -4.59
C THR A 130 13.98 2.40 -5.10
N CYS A 131 13.04 1.88 -4.32
CA CYS A 131 12.26 0.71 -4.66
C CYS A 131 11.34 0.93 -5.87
N GLY A 132 11.48 0.07 -6.87
CA GLY A 132 10.72 0.13 -8.11
C GLY A 132 11.26 1.09 -9.18
N LEU A 133 12.43 1.72 -8.97
CA LEU A 133 13.11 2.51 -10.02
C LEU A 133 14.00 1.68 -10.96
N LEU A 134 14.08 0.35 -10.76
CA LEU A 134 14.89 -0.57 -11.56
C LEU A 134 14.04 -1.61 -12.31
N ALA A 135 12.98 -1.16 -12.97
CA ALA A 135 12.35 -1.95 -14.03
C ALA A 135 12.03 -1.05 -15.23
N THR A 136 13.05 -0.47 -15.84
CA THR A 136 12.97 -0.12 -17.26
C THR A 136 12.89 -1.42 -18.06
N PRO A 137 11.80 -1.68 -18.80
CA PRO A 137 11.77 -2.83 -19.69
C PRO A 137 12.71 -2.55 -20.86
N GLY A 138 13.81 -3.30 -20.92
CA GLY A 138 14.68 -3.38 -22.10
C GLY A 138 15.98 -2.60 -22.01
N ASP A 139 16.97 -3.16 -21.30
CA ASP A 139 18.36 -2.99 -21.75
C ASP A 139 18.87 -4.36 -22.26
N PRO A 140 18.93 -4.58 -23.59
CA PRO A 140 19.43 -5.83 -24.16
C PRO A 140 20.94 -6.02 -24.01
N THR A 141 21.68 -5.12 -23.34
CA THR A 141 23.15 -5.25 -23.23
C THR A 141 23.64 -6.19 -22.12
N GLN A 142 22.78 -6.77 -21.27
CA GLN A 142 23.20 -7.78 -20.28
C GLN A 142 23.10 -9.24 -20.76
N ARG A 143 23.31 -9.50 -22.05
CA ARG A 143 23.48 -10.87 -22.55
C ARG A 143 24.85 -11.02 -23.21
N GLY A 144 25.79 -11.57 -22.45
CA GLY A 144 27.00 -12.18 -23.00
C GLY A 144 28.31 -11.60 -22.52
N SER A 145 28.72 -11.94 -21.30
CA SER A 145 30.14 -12.10 -20.96
C SER A 145 30.24 -13.18 -19.88
N ARG A 146 30.10 -14.42 -20.31
CA ARG A 146 30.70 -15.58 -19.65
C ARG A 146 31.64 -16.20 -20.67
N GLU A 147 32.92 -16.05 -20.35
CA GLU A 147 34.05 -16.97 -20.60
C GLU A 147 34.33 -17.39 -22.05
#